data_AF-A0A514WWF4-F1
#
_entry.id   AF-A0A514WWF4-F1
#
_cell.length_a   1.000
_cell.length_b   1.000
_cell.length_c   1.000
_cell.angle_alpha   90.00
_cell.angle_beta   90.00
_cell.angle_gamma   90.00
#
_symmetry.space_group_name_H-M   'P 1'
#
loop_
_entity.id
_entity.type
_entity.pdbx_description
1 polymer ?
#
loop_
_entity_poly.entity_id
_entity_poly.type
_entity_poly.pdbx_seq_one_letter_code
_entity_poly.pdbx_strand_id
1 'polypeptide(L)'
;MKRICSILLLALPMTSFAQQAPSQNCPDVVDRRGSIQLQQMASGDNKKCYISIHNFKQNELVYRDYMFTNDGGFMVFNSFGNGPEDEFTGAREFMMFPRPVAQSYKWNDDARRLEVTDVTGTTYSFDYEDAELKSSDKATVKVASEVADSNKGGVEISKFQGLLMDSGFTKGHAPTSSKNGISVFTDKTGKTCKVKNSSVFNYTSDGDNNFKFDDKALVTFLKANCPKLTL
;
A
#
# COMPACT_ATOMS: atom_id res chain seq x y z
N MET A 1 -34.86 -41.63 -51.58
CA MET A 1 -33.45 -41.32 -51.26
C MET A 1 -33.40 -40.18 -50.26
N LYS A 2 -33.13 -40.46 -48.97
CA LYS A 2 -32.99 -39.44 -47.91
C LYS A 2 -31.49 -39.20 -47.68
N ARG A 3 -31.00 -37.99 -47.98
CA ARG A 3 -29.61 -37.59 -47.69
C ARG A 3 -29.53 -37.03 -46.26
N ILE A 4 -28.77 -37.71 -45.42
CA ILE A 4 -28.44 -37.28 -44.06
C ILE A 4 -27.23 -36.34 -44.19
N CYS A 5 -27.40 -35.08 -43.78
CA CYS A 5 -26.35 -34.07 -43.77
C CYS A 5 -25.66 -34.13 -42.40
N SER A 6 -24.46 -34.72 -42.35
CA SER A 6 -23.62 -34.76 -41.15
C SER A 6 -22.97 -33.38 -40.95
N ILE A 7 -23.39 -32.67 -39.89
CA ILE A 7 -22.76 -31.43 -39.44
C ILE A 7 -21.54 -31.81 -38.60
N LEU A 8 -20.35 -31.55 -39.14
CA LEU A 8 -19.07 -31.74 -38.47
C LEU A 8 -18.83 -30.52 -37.54
N LEU A 9 -19.03 -30.67 -36.23
CA LEU A 9 -18.64 -29.66 -35.24
C LEU A 9 -17.11 -29.65 -35.10
N LEU A 10 -16.47 -28.59 -35.61
CA LEU A 10 -15.07 -28.28 -35.37
C LEU A 10 -14.92 -27.61 -33.99
N ALA A 11 -14.35 -28.35 -33.03
CA ALA A 11 -13.95 -27.81 -31.74
C ALA A 11 -12.69 -26.95 -31.90
N LEU A 12 -12.83 -25.63 -31.78
CA LEU A 12 -11.70 -24.70 -31.76
C LEU A 12 -11.02 -24.75 -30.38
N PRO A 13 -9.70 -24.93 -30.29
CA PRO A 13 -8.97 -24.85 -29.04
C PRO A 13 -9.00 -23.41 -28.53
N MET A 14 -9.61 -23.19 -27.36
CA MET A 14 -9.49 -21.91 -26.66
C MET A 14 -8.07 -21.77 -26.13
N THR A 15 -7.21 -21.11 -26.90
CA THR A 15 -5.91 -20.65 -26.42
C THR A 15 -6.14 -19.58 -25.37
N SER A 16 -5.95 -19.94 -24.10
CA SER A 16 -5.95 -18.97 -23.00
C SER A 16 -4.71 -18.10 -23.14
N PHE A 17 -4.89 -16.89 -23.68
CA PHE A 17 -3.85 -15.87 -23.62
C PHE A 17 -3.66 -15.48 -22.16
N ALA A 18 -2.52 -15.85 -21.57
CA ALA A 18 -2.09 -15.28 -20.31
C ALA A 18 -1.88 -13.78 -20.54
N GLN A 19 -2.81 -12.94 -20.08
CA GLN A 19 -2.61 -11.50 -20.04
C GLN A 19 -1.47 -11.23 -19.06
N GLN A 20 -0.29 -10.96 -19.60
CA GLN A 20 0.83 -10.43 -18.84
C GLN A 20 0.39 -9.08 -18.27
N ALA A 21 0.43 -8.93 -16.95
CA ALA A 21 0.13 -7.66 -16.30
C ALA A 21 0.99 -6.56 -16.95
N PRO A 22 0.41 -5.38 -17.27
CA PRO A 22 1.14 -4.32 -17.93
C PRO A 22 2.42 -4.03 -17.14
N SER A 23 3.57 -4.06 -17.80
CA SER A 23 4.85 -3.67 -17.19
C SER A 23 4.66 -2.29 -16.61
N GLN A 24 4.72 -2.17 -15.29
CA GLN A 24 4.44 -0.92 -14.62
C GLN A 24 5.59 0.03 -14.92
N ASN A 25 5.33 0.99 -15.81
CA ASN A 25 6.27 2.08 -16.08
C ASN A 25 6.47 2.85 -14.77
N CYS A 26 7.65 2.71 -14.16
CA CYS A 26 8.03 3.41 -12.94
C CYS A 26 9.22 4.33 -13.25
N PRO A 27 8.99 5.43 -13.99
CA PRO A 27 10.06 6.37 -14.27
C PRO A 27 10.58 6.96 -12.96
N ASP A 28 11.89 7.16 -12.90
CA ASP A 28 12.52 7.93 -11.85
C ASP A 28 12.09 9.40 -11.98
N VAL A 29 11.35 9.88 -10.98
CA VAL A 29 10.87 11.25 -10.93
C VAL A 29 11.21 11.84 -9.57
N VAL A 30 11.68 13.08 -9.58
CA VAL A 30 11.73 13.95 -8.40
C VAL A 30 11.03 15.24 -8.78
N ASP A 31 9.97 15.59 -8.07
CA ASP A 31 9.21 16.82 -8.28
C ASP A 31 8.98 17.52 -6.94
N ARG A 32 8.96 18.85 -6.95
CA ARG A 32 8.85 19.68 -5.76
C ARG A 32 7.87 20.82 -5.98
N ARG A 33 6.88 20.93 -5.10
CA ARG A 33 5.96 22.08 -5.05
C ARG A 33 5.61 22.39 -3.61
N GLY A 34 5.62 23.67 -3.25
CA GLY A 34 5.39 24.07 -1.87
C GLY A 34 6.47 23.55 -0.95
N SER A 35 6.07 22.80 0.07
CA SER A 35 6.95 22.07 0.97
C SER A 35 7.05 20.58 0.63
N ILE A 36 6.26 20.10 -0.34
CA ILE A 36 6.25 18.69 -0.74
C ILE A 36 7.38 18.42 -1.74
N GLN A 37 8.16 17.38 -1.47
CA GLN A 37 8.93 16.65 -2.46
C GLN A 37 8.26 15.30 -2.70
N LEU A 38 7.89 15.06 -3.95
CA LEU A 38 7.49 13.75 -4.43
C LEU A 38 8.69 13.08 -5.10
N GLN A 39 8.93 11.82 -4.77
CA GLN A 39 9.87 10.98 -5.48
C GLN A 39 9.18 9.69 -5.93
N GLN A 40 9.33 9.35 -7.20
CA GLN A 40 8.90 8.06 -7.74
C GLN A 40 10.12 7.32 -8.25
N MET A 41 10.27 6.04 -7.89
CA MET A 41 11.39 5.23 -8.35
C MET A 41 11.10 3.74 -8.27
N ALA A 42 11.77 2.95 -9.10
CA ALA A 42 11.71 1.50 -9.04
C ALA A 42 12.62 0.95 -7.93
N SER A 43 12.28 -0.22 -7.39
CA SER A 43 13.22 -1.01 -6.57
C SER A 43 14.41 -1.45 -7.41
N GLY A 44 15.52 -1.80 -6.75
CA GLY A 44 16.73 -2.30 -7.44
C GLY A 44 16.48 -3.54 -8.31
N ASP A 45 15.43 -4.32 -8.03
CA ASP A 45 15.01 -5.48 -8.84
C ASP A 45 13.89 -5.16 -9.86
N ASN A 46 13.49 -3.89 -9.98
CA ASN A 46 12.42 -3.36 -10.83
C ASN A 46 11.03 -4.01 -10.64
N LYS A 47 10.80 -4.71 -9.51
CA LYS A 47 9.49 -5.34 -9.24
C LYS A 47 8.56 -4.43 -8.47
N LYS A 48 9.10 -3.51 -7.66
CA LYS A 48 8.33 -2.56 -6.87
C LYS A 48 8.53 -1.16 -7.43
N CYS A 49 7.45 -0.38 -7.41
CA CYS A 49 7.46 1.03 -7.72
C CYS A 49 7.00 1.78 -6.49
N TYR A 50 7.77 2.77 -6.07
CA TYR A 50 7.49 3.58 -4.89
C TYR A 50 7.07 4.97 -5.30
N ILE A 51 6.09 5.56 -4.61
CA ILE A 51 5.86 7.00 -4.57
C ILE A 51 6.08 7.42 -3.12
N SER A 52 7.15 8.17 -2.85
CA SER A 52 7.41 8.77 -1.55
C SER A 52 7.08 10.25 -1.53
N ILE A 53 6.58 10.71 -0.39
CA ILE A 53 6.22 12.10 -0.10
C ILE A 53 6.98 12.51 1.15
N HIS A 54 7.73 13.60 1.03
CA HIS A 54 8.57 14.15 2.09
C HIS A 54 8.41 15.67 2.17
N ASN A 55 8.51 16.24 3.37
CA ASN A 55 8.61 17.69 3.55
C ASN A 55 10.07 18.15 3.37
N PHE A 56 10.46 18.58 2.17
CA PHE A 56 11.85 18.95 1.90
C PHE A 56 12.31 20.26 2.57
N LYS A 57 11.40 21.02 3.19
CA LYS A 57 11.75 22.20 3.98
C LYS A 57 12.00 21.86 5.46
N GLN A 58 11.69 20.63 5.88
CA GLN A 58 11.93 20.18 7.23
C GLN A 58 13.44 19.97 7.42
N ASN A 59 14.06 20.86 8.19
CA ASN A 59 15.51 20.82 8.44
C ASN A 59 15.86 20.08 9.73
N GLU A 60 14.87 19.80 10.58
CA GLU A 60 15.05 19.01 11.80
C GLU A 60 14.89 17.52 11.52
N LEU A 61 15.54 16.69 12.32
CA LEU A 61 15.45 15.23 12.21
C LEU A 61 14.19 14.67 12.88
N VAL A 62 13.21 15.51 13.19
CA VAL A 62 11.88 15.12 13.63
C VAL A 62 10.94 15.31 12.45
N TYR A 63 10.52 14.23 11.80
CA TYR A 63 9.71 14.30 10.58
C TYR A 63 8.88 13.03 10.35
N ARG A 64 7.88 13.16 9.49
CA ARG A 64 7.03 12.07 9.02
C ARG A 64 7.03 12.05 7.50
N ASP A 65 7.32 10.88 6.95
CA ASP A 65 7.30 10.62 5.52
C ASP A 65 6.29 9.54 5.18
N TYR A 66 5.85 9.55 3.93
CA TYR A 66 4.84 8.65 3.41
C TYR A 66 5.38 7.92 2.19
N MET A 67 5.07 6.64 2.07
CA MET A 67 5.45 5.86 0.89
C MET A 67 4.30 4.95 0.47
N PHE A 68 3.94 5.01 -0.81
CA PHE A 68 3.02 4.09 -1.46
C PHE A 68 3.78 3.14 -2.37
N THR A 69 3.32 1.89 -2.41
CA THR A 69 3.91 0.85 -3.25
C THR A 69 2.87 0.26 -4.20
N ASN A 70 3.35 -0.19 -5.36
CA ASN A 70 2.51 -0.78 -6.39
C ASN A 70 1.94 -2.17 -6.05
N ASP A 71 2.38 -2.80 -4.97
CA ASP A 71 1.77 -4.01 -4.43
C ASP A 71 0.72 -3.71 -3.34
N GLY A 72 0.39 -2.43 -3.11
CA GLY A 72 -0.67 -1.97 -2.24
C GLY A 72 -0.25 -1.60 -0.83
N GLY A 73 1.05 -1.47 -0.58
CA GLY A 73 1.59 -0.96 0.66
C GLY A 73 1.43 0.55 0.80
N PHE A 74 1.13 0.99 2.02
CA PHE A 74 1.23 2.37 2.46
C PHE A 74 2.00 2.40 3.78
N MET A 75 3.20 2.97 3.75
CA MET A 75 4.08 3.12 4.90
C MET A 75 4.07 4.57 5.38
N VAL A 76 4.05 4.73 6.70
CA VAL A 76 4.31 5.99 7.38
C VAL A 76 5.60 5.82 8.16
N PHE A 77 6.66 6.47 7.68
CA PHE A 77 7.95 6.51 8.34
C PHE A 77 8.01 7.73 9.25
N ASN A 78 8.60 7.58 10.43
CA ASN A 78 8.80 8.67 11.36
C ASN A 78 10.25 8.66 11.83
N SER A 79 10.84 9.85 11.91
CA SER A 79 12.07 10.11 12.64
C SER A 79 11.73 10.95 13.88
N PHE A 80 12.26 10.57 15.03
CA PHE A 80 12.02 11.18 16.34
C PHE A 80 13.18 12.05 16.81
N GLY A 81 14.16 12.31 15.94
CA GLY A 81 15.30 13.19 16.20
C GLY A 81 16.64 12.51 15.97
N ASN A 82 17.65 13.00 16.69
CA ASN A 82 19.02 12.49 16.62
C ASN A 82 19.18 11.25 17.50
N GLY A 83 19.57 10.12 16.90
CA GLY A 83 20.03 8.95 17.64
C GLY A 83 20.06 7.67 16.81
N PRO A 84 20.28 6.51 17.44
CA PRO A 84 20.28 5.21 16.77
C PRO A 84 18.96 4.93 16.06
N GLU A 85 19.02 4.33 14.86
CA GLU A 85 17.84 4.08 14.02
C GLU A 85 16.78 3.22 14.75
N ASP A 86 17.21 2.26 15.56
CA ASP A 86 16.36 1.35 16.32
C ASP A 86 15.61 2.00 17.48
N GLU A 87 16.04 3.18 17.91
CA GLU A 87 15.42 3.95 18.99
C GLU A 87 14.72 5.21 18.48
N PHE A 88 15.23 5.84 17.41
CA PHE A 88 14.81 7.16 16.94
C PHE A 88 14.09 7.14 15.59
N THR A 89 13.86 5.97 15.00
CA THR A 89 12.95 5.86 13.85
C THR A 89 11.86 4.84 14.10
N GLY A 90 10.79 4.92 13.33
CA GLY A 90 9.75 3.90 13.34
C GLY A 90 8.86 3.95 12.12
N ALA A 91 8.27 2.81 11.79
CA ALA A 91 7.40 2.63 10.66
C ALA A 91 6.04 2.08 11.11
N ARG A 92 4.97 2.61 10.51
CA ARG A 92 3.64 1.99 10.51
C ARG A 92 3.30 1.60 9.09
N GLU A 93 2.82 0.38 8.89
CA GLU A 93 2.52 -0.13 7.55
C GLU A 93 1.08 -0.61 7.44
N PHE A 94 0.48 -0.22 6.32
CA PHE A 94 -0.82 -0.68 5.86
C PHE A 94 -0.66 -1.41 4.52
N MET A 95 -1.57 -2.33 4.22
CA MET A 95 -1.82 -2.79 2.85
C MET A 95 -3.30 -2.69 2.51
N MET A 96 -3.61 -2.32 1.27
CA MET A 96 -4.97 -2.05 0.82
C MET A 96 -5.37 -2.92 -0.37
N PHE A 97 -6.60 -3.42 -0.36
CA PHE A 97 -7.12 -4.36 -1.37
C PHE A 97 -8.59 -4.05 -1.73
N PRO A 98 -9.05 -4.43 -2.95
CA PRO A 98 -8.28 -5.02 -4.05
C PRO A 98 -7.40 -3.99 -4.76
N ARG A 99 -6.50 -4.44 -5.64
CA ARG A 99 -5.48 -3.65 -6.36
C ARG A 99 -5.75 -3.60 -7.88
N PRO A 100 -6.91 -3.08 -8.33
CA PRO A 100 -7.33 -3.14 -9.73
C PRO A 100 -6.64 -2.13 -10.65
N VAL A 101 -5.96 -1.11 -10.11
CA VAL A 101 -5.37 -0.03 -10.90
C VAL A 101 -3.90 0.17 -10.57
N ALA A 102 -3.17 0.84 -11.46
CA ALA A 102 -1.82 1.29 -11.19
C ALA A 102 -1.83 2.54 -10.30
N GLN A 103 -0.85 2.65 -9.40
CA GLN A 103 -0.66 3.87 -8.63
C GLN A 103 -0.28 5.05 -9.53
N SER A 104 -0.67 6.26 -9.14
CA SER A 104 -0.34 7.49 -9.87
C SER A 104 -0.39 8.70 -8.92
N TYR A 105 0.02 9.87 -9.41
CA TYR A 105 -0.12 11.11 -8.68
C TYR A 105 -0.48 12.27 -9.60
N LYS A 106 -1.02 13.33 -9.03
CA LYS A 106 -1.36 14.58 -9.72
C LYS A 106 -1.18 15.76 -8.78
N TRP A 107 -0.63 16.85 -9.30
CA TRP A 107 -0.65 18.14 -8.62
C TRP A 107 -1.96 18.87 -8.91
N ASN A 108 -2.59 19.36 -7.86
CA ASN A 108 -3.75 20.24 -7.91
C ASN A 108 -3.32 21.62 -7.41
N ASP A 109 -2.75 22.43 -8.31
CA ASP A 109 -2.16 23.73 -7.95
C ASP A 109 -3.23 24.71 -7.44
N ASP A 110 -4.43 24.68 -8.02
CA ASP A 110 -5.55 25.53 -7.61
C ASP A 110 -5.98 25.24 -6.16
N ALA A 111 -6.05 23.96 -5.80
CA ALA A 111 -6.36 23.54 -4.44
C ALA A 111 -5.15 23.56 -3.50
N ARG A 112 -3.95 23.82 -4.02
CA ARG A 112 -2.65 23.68 -3.35
C ARG A 112 -2.55 22.31 -2.65
N ARG A 113 -2.58 21.23 -3.43
CA ARG A 113 -2.45 19.85 -2.92
C ARG A 113 -1.71 18.94 -3.89
N LEU A 114 -1.07 17.92 -3.33
CA LEU A 114 -0.70 16.72 -4.08
C LEU A 114 -1.79 15.66 -3.87
N GLU A 115 -2.23 15.03 -4.95
CA GLU A 115 -3.18 13.92 -4.94
C GLU A 115 -2.43 12.65 -5.37
N VAL A 116 -2.34 11.64 -4.50
CA VAL A 116 -1.75 10.34 -4.80
C VAL A 116 -2.87 9.31 -4.88
N THR A 117 -2.98 8.63 -6.01
CA THR A 117 -3.93 7.53 -6.19
C THR A 117 -3.21 6.21 -5.99
N ASP A 118 -3.62 5.44 -4.99
CA ASP A 118 -3.07 4.11 -4.73
C ASP A 118 -3.61 3.07 -5.71
N VAL A 119 -3.16 1.82 -5.55
CA VAL A 119 -3.56 0.69 -6.40
C VAL A 119 -5.02 0.25 -6.23
N THR A 120 -5.70 0.70 -5.17
CA THR A 120 -7.14 0.49 -4.95
C THR A 120 -7.99 1.56 -5.67
N GLY A 121 -7.32 2.54 -6.28
CA GLY A 121 -7.93 3.74 -6.82
C GLY A 121 -8.43 4.67 -5.71
N THR A 122 -7.86 4.60 -4.50
CA THR A 122 -8.12 5.56 -3.43
C THR A 122 -7.20 6.75 -3.63
N THR A 123 -7.75 7.96 -3.58
CA THR A 123 -6.97 9.20 -3.68
C THR A 123 -6.70 9.76 -2.29
N TYR A 124 -5.42 9.95 -1.97
CA TYR A 124 -4.92 10.60 -0.77
C TYR A 124 -4.46 12.02 -1.12
N SER A 125 -4.88 13.00 -0.34
CA SER A 125 -4.49 14.39 -0.54
C SER A 125 -3.47 14.84 0.49
N PHE A 126 -2.36 15.42 0.05
CA PHE A 126 -1.31 15.98 0.90
C PHE A 126 -1.34 17.51 0.84
N ASP A 127 -1.08 18.14 1.98
CA ASP A 127 -1.07 19.59 2.11
C ASP A 127 0.22 20.20 1.54
N TYR A 128 0.07 21.29 0.81
CA TYR A 128 1.19 21.96 0.14
C TYR A 128 2.16 22.65 1.10
N GLU A 129 1.72 23.03 2.30
CA GLU A 129 2.52 23.80 3.24
C GLU A 129 3.40 22.94 4.16
N ASP A 130 2.93 21.75 4.54
CA ASP A 130 3.62 20.89 5.51
C ASP A 130 3.87 19.45 5.01
N ALA A 131 3.38 19.12 3.80
CA ALA A 131 3.42 17.78 3.21
C ALA A 131 2.68 16.69 4.01
N GLU A 132 1.83 17.07 4.97
CA GLU A 132 1.05 16.11 5.77
C GLU A 132 -0.15 15.56 5.00
N LEU A 133 -0.48 14.30 5.28
CA LEU A 133 -1.68 13.65 4.76
C LEU A 133 -2.94 14.30 5.34
N LYS A 134 -3.80 14.85 4.47
CA LYS A 134 -5.02 15.57 4.89
C LYS A 134 -6.29 14.74 4.80
N SER A 135 -6.45 13.97 3.73
CA SER A 135 -7.69 13.24 3.49
C SER A 135 -7.52 12.05 2.56
N SER A 136 -8.53 11.18 2.57
CA SER A 136 -8.72 10.06 1.65
C SER A 136 -10.18 10.05 1.20
N ASP A 137 -10.44 9.79 -0.07
CA ASP A 137 -11.81 9.72 -0.61
C ASP A 137 -12.55 8.42 -0.24
N LYS A 138 -11.81 7.37 0.12
CA LYS A 138 -12.35 6.05 0.50
C LYS A 138 -12.04 5.64 1.93
N ALA A 139 -11.47 6.53 2.75
CA ALA A 139 -11.17 6.24 4.15
C ALA A 139 -11.36 7.48 5.04
N THR A 140 -11.62 7.24 6.32
CA THR A 140 -11.37 8.26 7.34
C THR A 140 -9.91 8.16 7.77
N VAL A 141 -9.14 9.23 7.52
CA VAL A 141 -7.76 9.36 7.96
C VAL A 141 -7.69 10.36 9.11
N LYS A 142 -6.93 10.01 10.15
CA LYS A 142 -6.52 10.94 11.20
C LYS A 142 -5.01 10.98 11.26
N VAL A 143 -4.47 12.19 11.35
CA VAL A 143 -3.04 12.43 11.47
C VAL A 143 -2.77 13.21 12.74
N ALA A 144 -1.87 12.71 13.57
CA ALA A 144 -1.42 13.36 14.79
C ALA A 144 -0.59 14.59 14.41
N SER A 145 -0.88 15.72 15.07
CA SER A 145 -0.21 17.00 14.82
C SER A 145 1.29 16.96 15.12
N GLU A 146 1.71 16.10 16.05
CA GLU A 146 3.10 15.97 16.45
C GLU A 146 3.67 14.63 15.97
N VAL A 147 4.98 14.59 15.71
CA VAL A 147 5.73 13.36 15.50
C VAL A 147 6.31 12.94 16.85
N ALA A 148 5.69 11.94 17.46
CA ALA A 148 6.03 11.51 18.82
C ALA A 148 5.92 9.99 18.94
N ASP A 149 6.85 9.39 19.69
CA ASP A 149 6.87 7.95 19.97
C ASP A 149 5.54 7.40 20.50
N SER A 150 4.84 8.21 21.30
CA SER A 150 3.58 7.83 21.95
C SER A 150 2.43 7.59 20.97
N ASN A 151 2.49 8.15 19.75
CA ASN A 151 1.39 8.10 18.78
C ASN A 151 1.52 7.01 17.71
N LYS A 152 2.50 6.09 17.86
CA LYS A 152 2.63 4.87 17.05
C LYS A 152 2.58 5.13 15.54
N GLY A 153 3.35 6.11 15.10
CA GLY A 153 3.45 6.52 13.70
C GLY A 153 2.43 7.56 13.26
N GLY A 154 1.54 8.01 14.17
CA GLY A 154 0.77 9.24 14.02
C GLY A 154 -0.31 9.23 12.94
N VAL A 155 -0.56 8.11 12.25
CA VAL A 155 -1.59 8.01 11.21
C VAL A 155 -2.53 6.86 11.53
N GLU A 156 -3.83 7.13 11.54
CA GLU A 156 -4.89 6.15 11.67
C GLU A 156 -5.78 6.14 10.43
N ILE A 157 -6.06 4.95 9.91
CA ILE A 157 -6.99 4.74 8.80
C ILE A 157 -8.16 3.90 9.30
N SER A 158 -9.38 4.38 9.07
CA SER A 158 -10.61 3.70 9.48
C SER A 158 -11.69 3.86 8.42
N LYS A 159 -12.73 3.02 8.48
CA LYS A 159 -13.86 3.04 7.53
C LYS A 159 -13.42 2.98 6.06
N PHE A 160 -12.34 2.25 5.78
CA PHE A 160 -11.84 2.05 4.43
C PHE A 160 -12.87 1.32 3.57
N GLN A 161 -13.18 1.82 2.38
CA GLN A 161 -14.15 1.24 1.45
C GLN A 161 -13.57 0.07 0.65
N GLY A 162 -12.95 -0.88 1.37
CA GLY A 162 -12.26 -2.04 0.81
C GLY A 162 -11.85 -3.00 1.92
N LEU A 163 -10.71 -3.66 1.74
CA LEU A 163 -10.06 -4.46 2.77
C LEU A 163 -8.73 -3.78 3.13
N LEU A 164 -8.56 -3.46 4.42
CA LEU A 164 -7.35 -2.86 4.97
C LEU A 164 -6.61 -3.89 5.82
N MET A 165 -5.31 -4.04 5.63
CA MET A 165 -4.42 -4.76 6.55
C MET A 165 -3.56 -3.74 7.28
N ASP A 166 -3.64 -3.68 8.61
CA ASP A 166 -2.74 -2.88 9.46
C ASP A 166 -1.73 -3.81 10.13
N SER A 167 -0.45 -3.67 9.80
CA SER A 167 0.63 -4.47 10.38
C SER A 167 1.17 -3.89 11.69
N GLY A 168 0.64 -2.75 12.13
CA GLY A 168 1.01 -2.08 13.37
C GLY A 168 2.16 -1.10 13.19
N PHE A 169 2.81 -0.76 14.29
CA PHE A 169 3.95 0.16 14.36
C PHE A 169 5.11 -0.49 15.09
N THR A 170 6.32 -0.32 14.57
CA THR A 170 7.57 -0.78 15.18
C THR A 170 8.66 0.27 15.04
N LYS A 171 9.55 0.34 16.03
CA LYS A 171 10.76 1.16 15.95
C LYS A 171 11.89 0.42 15.23
N GLY A 172 12.72 1.15 14.50
CA GLY A 172 13.92 0.63 13.85
C GLY A 172 13.73 -0.22 12.61
N HIS A 173 12.52 -0.68 12.32
CA HIS A 173 12.24 -1.52 11.17
C HIS A 173 10.75 -1.49 10.80
N ALA A 174 10.46 -1.91 9.58
CA ALA A 174 9.12 -2.17 9.09
C ALA A 174 8.42 -3.27 9.91
N PRO A 175 7.19 -3.07 10.40
CA PRO A 175 6.48 -4.07 11.21
C PRO A 175 6.22 -5.38 10.44
N THR A 176 6.16 -5.32 9.10
CA THR A 176 6.03 -6.52 8.26
C THR A 176 7.30 -7.37 8.15
N SER A 177 8.48 -6.86 8.55
CA SER A 177 9.73 -7.64 8.57
C SER A 177 9.76 -8.65 9.73
N SER A 178 8.93 -8.44 10.76
CA SER A 178 8.80 -9.39 11.86
C SER A 178 7.90 -10.57 11.47
N LYS A 179 8.51 -11.72 11.20
CA LYS A 179 7.82 -12.99 10.90
C LYS A 179 6.77 -13.41 11.95
N ASN A 180 7.03 -13.08 13.21
CA ASN A 180 6.16 -13.37 14.35
C ASN A 180 5.19 -12.23 14.67
N GLY A 181 5.28 -11.10 13.95
CA GLY A 181 4.35 -9.99 14.05
C GLY A 181 2.92 -10.39 13.67
N ILE A 182 1.97 -9.52 14.00
CA ILE A 182 0.55 -9.73 13.76
C ILE A 182 0.04 -8.61 12.86
N SER A 183 -0.65 -9.00 11.79
CA SER A 183 -1.39 -8.09 10.93
C SER A 183 -2.89 -8.20 11.22
N VAL A 184 -3.60 -7.08 11.17
CA VAL A 184 -5.04 -6.98 11.40
C VAL A 184 -5.73 -6.60 10.11
N PHE A 185 -6.48 -7.54 9.53
CA PHE A 185 -7.38 -7.27 8.43
C PHE A 185 -8.67 -6.65 8.97
N THR A 186 -9.15 -5.58 8.32
CA THR A 186 -10.42 -4.91 8.60
C THR A 186 -11.21 -4.79 7.30
N ASP A 187 -12.43 -5.33 7.27
CA ASP A 187 -13.31 -5.19 6.11
C ASP A 187 -14.06 -3.84 6.12
N LYS A 188 -14.76 -3.54 5.01
CA LYS A 188 -15.58 -2.32 4.87
C LYS A 188 -16.69 -2.17 5.92
N THR A 189 -17.08 -3.25 6.59
CA THR A 189 -18.09 -3.25 7.67
C THR A 189 -17.48 -3.05 9.05
N GLY A 190 -16.15 -2.92 9.14
CA GLY A 190 -15.41 -2.74 10.38
C GLY A 190 -15.12 -4.04 11.13
N LYS A 191 -15.41 -5.21 10.55
CA LYS A 191 -15.06 -6.48 11.19
C LYS A 191 -13.57 -6.74 11.00
N THR A 192 -12.95 -7.30 12.03
CA THR A 192 -11.50 -7.51 12.06
C THR A 192 -11.10 -8.98 12.14
N CYS A 193 -9.95 -9.32 11.59
CA CYS A 193 -9.28 -10.61 11.75
C CYS A 193 -7.78 -10.43 11.97
N LYS A 194 -7.22 -11.12 12.98
CA LYS A 194 -5.77 -11.10 13.26
C LYS A 194 -5.11 -12.32 12.63
N VAL A 195 -4.02 -12.12 11.92
CA VAL A 195 -3.18 -13.20 11.37
C VAL A 195 -1.71 -12.94 11.65
N LYS A 196 -0.91 -14.00 11.68
CA LYS A 196 0.55 -13.84 11.78
C LYS A 196 1.10 -13.32 10.46
N ASN A 197 2.12 -12.47 10.51
CA ASN A 197 2.80 -11.98 9.32
C ASN A 197 3.39 -13.15 8.51
N SER A 198 3.91 -14.20 9.17
CA SER A 198 4.33 -15.46 8.53
C SER A 198 3.25 -16.17 7.71
N SER A 199 1.96 -15.89 7.94
CA SER A 199 0.88 -16.46 7.14
C SER A 199 0.69 -15.72 5.82
N VAL A 200 1.03 -14.43 5.74
CA VAL A 200 0.70 -13.55 4.60
C VAL A 200 1.92 -12.99 3.86
N PHE A 201 3.13 -13.10 4.44
CA PHE A 201 4.39 -12.70 3.81
C PHE A 201 5.35 -13.88 3.66
N ASN A 202 6.02 -13.95 2.52
CA ASN A 202 7.25 -14.74 2.34
C ASN A 202 8.44 -13.91 2.82
N TYR A 203 9.42 -14.55 3.45
CA TYR A 203 10.64 -13.92 3.95
C TYR A 203 11.83 -14.54 3.25
N THR A 204 12.70 -13.71 2.72
CA THR A 204 13.95 -14.11 2.06
C THR A 204 15.09 -14.16 3.09
N SER A 205 16.22 -14.75 2.70
CA SER A 205 17.37 -14.93 3.59
C SER A 205 18.09 -13.63 3.97
N ASP A 206 17.92 -12.60 3.16
CA ASP A 206 18.42 -11.23 3.37
C ASP A 206 17.50 -10.38 4.27
N GLY A 207 16.36 -10.91 4.69
CA GLY A 207 15.44 -10.23 5.60
C GLY A 207 14.29 -9.49 4.91
N ASP A 208 14.28 -9.45 3.57
CA ASP A 208 13.17 -8.85 2.82
C ASP A 208 11.89 -9.69 2.93
N ASN A 209 10.75 -9.03 2.75
CA ASN A 209 9.46 -9.69 2.72
C ASN A 209 8.64 -9.32 1.47
N ASN A 210 7.85 -10.29 1.02
CA ASN A 210 6.96 -10.14 -0.13
C ASN A 210 5.58 -10.70 0.22
N PHE A 211 4.54 -9.96 -0.11
CA PHE A 211 3.17 -10.40 0.13
C PHE A 211 2.85 -11.65 -0.72
N LYS A 212 2.27 -12.68 -0.10
CA LYS A 212 2.12 -14.01 -0.72
C LYS A 212 1.05 -14.09 -1.80
N PHE A 213 0.09 -13.17 -1.78
CA PHE A 213 -1.18 -13.36 -2.45
C PHE A 213 -1.43 -12.30 -3.52
N ASP A 214 -1.91 -12.74 -4.68
CA ASP A 214 -2.78 -11.88 -5.48
C ASP A 214 -4.14 -11.70 -4.77
N ASP A 215 -4.99 -10.81 -5.27
CA ASP A 215 -6.24 -10.49 -4.59
C ASP A 215 -7.21 -11.67 -4.52
N LYS A 216 -7.22 -12.54 -5.53
CA LYS A 216 -8.11 -13.72 -5.57
C LYS A 216 -7.67 -14.78 -4.57
N ALA A 217 -6.37 -15.04 -4.50
CA ALA A 217 -5.76 -15.95 -3.54
C ALA A 217 -5.92 -15.41 -2.11
N LEU A 218 -5.80 -14.09 -1.91
CA LEU A 218 -6.02 -13.45 -0.62
C LEU A 218 -7.46 -13.66 -0.13
N VAL A 219 -8.45 -13.42 -0.99
CA VAL A 219 -9.87 -13.66 -0.64
C VAL A 219 -10.09 -15.12 -0.25
N THR A 220 -9.47 -16.07 -0.97
CA THR A 220 -9.57 -17.50 -0.64
C THR A 220 -8.97 -17.81 0.73
N PHE A 221 -7.77 -17.29 1.00
CA PHE A 221 -7.10 -17.43 2.29
C PHE A 221 -7.93 -16.85 3.44
N LEU A 222 -8.47 -15.64 3.29
CA LEU A 222 -9.24 -14.96 4.32
C LEU A 222 -10.62 -15.59 4.54
N LYS A 223 -11.28 -16.14 3.50
CA LYS A 223 -12.52 -16.91 3.71
C LYS A 223 -12.30 -18.13 4.60
N ALA A 224 -11.14 -18.79 4.49
CA ALA A 224 -10.80 -19.95 5.31
C ALA A 224 -10.37 -19.56 6.74
N ASN A 225 -9.55 -18.52 6.88
CA ASN A 225 -8.92 -18.17 8.16
C ASN A 225 -9.68 -17.08 8.95
N CYS A 226 -10.52 -16.32 8.28
CA CYS A 226 -11.21 -15.14 8.79
C CYS A 226 -12.70 -15.14 8.39
N PRO A 227 -13.49 -16.19 8.72
CA PRO A 227 -14.85 -16.38 8.21
C PRO A 227 -15.85 -15.30 8.62
N LYS A 228 -15.47 -14.41 9.56
CA LYS A 228 -16.29 -13.28 9.99
C LYS A 228 -16.21 -12.09 9.02
N LEU A 229 -15.13 -11.97 8.23
CA LEU A 229 -14.94 -10.88 7.28
C LEU A 229 -15.94 -10.95 6.12
N THR A 230 -16.27 -9.79 5.58
CA THR A 230 -17.20 -9.58 4.47
C THR A 230 -16.38 -9.17 3.23
N LEU A 231 -15.97 -10.17 2.45
CA LEU A 231 -15.01 -10.07 1.34
C LEU A 231 -15.68 -10.08 -0.03
#